data_AF-A0A7K1XV96-F1
#
_entry.id   AF-A0A7K1XV96-F1
#
_cell.length_a   1.000
_cell.length_b   1.000
_cell.length_c   1.000
_cell.angle_alpha   90.00
_cell.angle_beta   90.00
_cell.angle_gamma   90.00
#
_symmetry.space_group_name_H-M   'P 1'
#
loop_
_entity.id
_entity.type
_entity.pdbx_description
1 polymer ?
#
loop_
_entity_poly.entity_id
_entity_poly.type
_entity_poly.pdbx_seq_one_letter_code
_entity_poly.pdbx_strand_id
1 'polypeptide(L)'
;MLKEIVYKLLKEQDRPLGWLATEMDMTPDGLKLSLTNESMKYTNLKLMATVLNVAPEYFFSGVTAEIAAANIVNDELAAFQHLKQELAASKELVETLKSQLRDKDRIIDLLGKANN
;
A
#
# COMPACT_ATOMS: atom_id res chain seq x y z
N MET A 1 9.42 12.09 -11.86
CA MET A 1 9.34 11.36 -13.16
C MET A 1 10.71 10.80 -13.53
N LEU A 2 10.79 9.69 -14.28
CA LEU A 2 11.99 8.83 -14.43
C LEU A 2 13.32 9.58 -14.59
N LYS A 3 13.33 10.63 -15.42
CA LYS A 3 14.46 11.55 -15.61
C LYS A 3 15.06 12.05 -14.30
N GLU A 4 14.25 12.53 -13.36
CA GLU A 4 14.73 13.11 -12.10
C GLU A 4 15.43 12.07 -11.22
N ILE A 5 14.89 10.84 -11.21
CA ILE A 5 15.49 9.70 -10.49
C ILE A 5 16.87 9.40 -11.08
N VAL A 6 16.97 9.30 -12.41
CA VAL A 6 18.24 9.01 -13.10
C VAL A 6 19.25 10.13 -12.86
N TYR A 7 18.85 11.40 -12.95
CA TYR A 7 19.74 12.53 -12.70
C TYR A 7 20.23 12.58 -11.25
N LYS A 8 19.36 12.22 -10.29
CA LYS A 8 19.75 12.11 -8.88
C LYS A 8 20.79 11.00 -8.68
N LEU A 9 20.55 9.81 -9.24
CA LEU A 9 21.50 8.69 -9.17
C LEU A 9 22.86 9.04 -9.79
N LEU A 10 22.86 9.69 -10.95
CA LEU A 10 24.08 10.14 -11.60
C LEU A 10 24.86 11.14 -10.75
N LYS A 11 24.16 12.06 -10.08
CA LYS A 11 24.78 13.02 -9.16
C LYS A 11 25.36 12.33 -7.92
N GLU A 12 24.67 11.35 -7.37
CA GLU A 12 25.15 10.57 -6.21
C GLU A 12 26.40 9.73 -6.54
N GLN A 13 26.52 9.29 -7.79
CA GLN A 13 27.65 8.49 -8.28
C GLN A 13 28.78 9.30 -8.91
N ASP A 14 28.66 10.64 -8.93
CA ASP A 14 29.58 11.56 -9.61
C ASP A 14 29.83 11.18 -11.09
N ARG A 15 28.75 10.81 -11.79
CA ARG A 15 28.77 10.40 -13.19
C ARG A 15 28.03 11.40 -14.08
N PRO A 16 28.59 11.76 -15.26
CA PRO A 16 27.88 12.60 -16.21
C PRO A 16 26.82 11.79 -17.01
N LEU A 17 25.78 12.46 -17.50
CA LEU A 17 24.76 11.84 -18.37
C LEU A 17 25.36 11.23 -19.64
N GLY A 18 26.41 11.86 -20.19
CA GLY A 18 27.12 11.33 -21.36
C GLY A 18 27.75 9.96 -21.11
N TRP A 19 28.23 9.71 -19.88
CA TRP A 19 28.75 8.39 -19.51
C TRP A 19 27.64 7.33 -19.57
N LEU A 20 26.47 7.62 -18.98
CA LEU A 20 25.34 6.69 -19.02
C LEU A 20 24.87 6.43 -20.45
N ALA A 21 24.87 7.45 -21.31
CA ALA A 21 24.52 7.29 -22.72
C ALA A 21 25.48 6.32 -23.43
N THR A 22 26.79 6.42 -23.16
CA THR A 22 27.80 5.49 -23.69
C THR A 22 27.58 4.06 -23.19
N GLU A 23 27.37 3.86 -21.88
CA GLU A 23 27.13 2.52 -21.31
C GLU A 23 25.82 1.88 -21.82
N MET A 24 24.85 2.70 -22.20
CA MET A 24 23.56 2.25 -22.75
C MET A 24 23.54 2.10 -24.28
N ASP A 25 24.68 2.33 -24.96
CA ASP A 25 24.77 2.36 -26.42
C ASP A 25 23.75 3.32 -27.07
N MET A 26 23.62 4.51 -26.47
CA MET A 26 22.71 5.57 -26.92
C MET A 26 23.45 6.90 -27.10
N THR A 27 22.92 7.76 -27.97
CA THR A 27 23.40 9.14 -28.04
C THR A 27 22.93 9.93 -26.81
N PRO A 28 23.70 10.92 -26.31
CA PRO A 28 23.29 11.73 -25.16
C PRO A 28 21.93 12.40 -25.35
N ASP A 29 21.66 12.90 -26.55
CA ASP A 29 20.37 13.51 -26.90
C ASP A 29 19.24 12.47 -26.97
N GLY A 30 19.52 11.28 -27.50
CA GLY A 30 18.56 10.17 -27.56
C GLY A 30 18.17 9.66 -26.17
N LEU A 31 19.14 9.52 -25.26
CA LEU A 31 18.88 9.15 -23.88
C LEU A 31 18.07 10.24 -23.15
N LYS A 32 18.47 11.51 -23.29
CA LYS A 32 17.75 12.64 -22.69
C LYS A 32 16.30 12.73 -23.18
N LEU A 33 16.07 12.53 -24.47
CA LEU A 33 14.74 12.52 -25.07
C LEU A 33 13.91 11.34 -24.54
N SER A 34 14.49 10.15 -24.48
CA SER A 34 13.81 8.94 -23.99
C SER A 34 13.44 9.03 -22.51
N LEU A 35 14.30 9.64 -21.69
CA LEU A 35 14.01 9.92 -20.27
C LEU A 35 12.94 10.99 -20.09
N THR A 36 12.91 12.00 -20.98
CA THR A 36 11.93 13.10 -20.91
C THR A 36 10.55 12.65 -21.39
N ASN A 37 10.50 11.83 -22.45
CA ASN A 37 9.25 11.33 -23.03
C ASN A 37 8.77 10.02 -22.39
N GLU A 38 9.51 9.49 -21.42
CA GLU A 38 9.23 8.21 -20.75
C GLU A 38 9.04 7.02 -21.73
N SER A 39 9.73 7.07 -22.88
CA SER A 39 9.56 6.11 -23.98
C SER A 39 10.55 4.94 -23.94
N MET A 40 11.25 4.74 -22.82
CA MET A 40 12.24 3.67 -22.69
C MET A 40 11.59 2.29 -22.57
N LYS A 41 12.06 1.36 -23.39
CA LYS A 41 11.67 -0.05 -23.33
C LYS A 41 12.14 -0.68 -22.01
N TYR A 42 11.41 -1.68 -21.54
CA TYR A 42 11.73 -2.45 -20.34
C TYR A 42 13.14 -3.05 -20.34
N THR A 43 13.60 -3.55 -21.49
CA THR A 43 14.97 -4.09 -21.65
C THR A 43 16.02 -3.02 -21.36
N ASN A 44 15.79 -1.79 -21.80
CA ASN A 44 16.70 -0.66 -21.59
C ASN A 44 16.66 -0.20 -20.14
N LEU A 45 15.50 -0.26 -19.48
CA LEU A 45 15.37 0.00 -18.04
C LEU A 45 16.15 -1.03 -17.21
N LYS A 46 16.12 -2.32 -17.56
CA LYS A 46 16.94 -3.34 -16.93
C LYS A 46 18.43 -3.09 -17.10
N LEU A 47 18.85 -2.76 -18.32
CA LEU A 47 20.24 -2.44 -18.61
C LEU A 47 20.68 -1.22 -17.79
N MET A 48 19.89 -0.15 -17.79
CA MET A 48 20.16 1.06 -17.01
C MET A 48 20.25 0.78 -15.51
N ALA A 49 19.37 -0.07 -14.97
CA ALA A 49 19.45 -0.51 -13.57
C ALA A 49 20.78 -1.21 -13.27
N THR A 50 21.21 -2.08 -14.19
CA THR A 50 22.49 -2.80 -14.09
C THR A 50 23.68 -1.85 -14.14
N VAL A 51 23.71 -0.92 -15.10
CA VAL A 51 24.77 0.09 -15.24
C VAL A 51 24.86 1.01 -14.03
N LEU A 52 23.72 1.45 -13.51
CA LEU A 52 23.62 2.32 -12.34
C LEU A 52 23.76 1.55 -11.01
N ASN A 53 23.92 0.23 -11.04
CA ASN A 53 24.01 -0.65 -9.87
C ASN A 53 22.86 -0.43 -8.86
N VAL A 54 21.62 -0.33 -9.36
CA VAL A 54 20.40 -0.18 -8.57
C VAL A 54 19.37 -1.24 -8.94
N ALA A 55 18.45 -1.53 -8.03
CA ALA A 55 17.31 -2.38 -8.35
C ALA A 55 16.35 -1.66 -9.33
N PRO A 56 15.78 -2.34 -10.35
CA PRO A 56 14.87 -1.72 -11.31
C PRO A 56 13.64 -1.04 -10.67
N GLU A 57 13.20 -1.53 -9.51
CA GLU A 57 12.10 -0.95 -8.71
C GLU A 57 12.34 0.52 -8.32
N TYR A 58 13.60 0.94 -8.21
CA TYR A 58 13.96 2.30 -7.80
C TYR A 58 13.43 3.36 -8.79
N PHE A 59 13.30 2.98 -10.06
CA PHE A 59 12.73 3.82 -11.12
C PHE A 59 11.21 4.03 -11.01
N PHE A 60 10.53 3.20 -10.20
CA PHE A 60 9.07 3.18 -10.05
C PHE A 60 8.61 3.52 -8.63
N SER A 61 9.53 3.89 -7.74
CA SER A 61 9.26 4.13 -6.31
C SER A 61 8.21 5.20 -6.01
N GLY A 62 7.94 6.13 -6.95
CA GLY A 62 6.83 7.09 -6.85
C GLY A 62 5.45 6.49 -7.16
N VAL A 63 5.40 5.50 -8.05
CA VAL A 63 4.16 4.85 -8.51
C VAL A 63 3.60 3.93 -7.42
N THR A 64 4.48 3.27 -6.65
CA THR A 64 4.05 2.37 -5.57
C THR A 64 3.38 3.12 -4.42
N ALA A 65 3.79 4.35 -4.11
CA ALA A 65 3.15 5.15 -3.07
C ALA A 65 1.76 5.64 -3.49
N GLU A 66 1.60 6.07 -4.75
CA GLU A 66 0.32 6.52 -5.29
C GLU A 66 -0.67 5.37 -5.52
N ILE A 67 -0.22 4.22 -6.02
CA ILE A 67 -1.06 3.03 -6.21
C ILE A 67 -1.40 2.38 -4.85
N ALA A 68 -0.47 2.35 -3.89
CA ALA A 68 -0.78 1.89 -2.53
C ALA A 68 -1.77 2.84 -1.84
N ALA A 69 -1.62 4.15 -2.00
CA ALA A 69 -2.59 5.12 -1.47
C ALA A 69 -3.96 5.02 -2.15
N ALA A 70 -4.02 4.71 -3.45
CA ALA A 70 -5.27 4.59 -4.18
C ALA A 70 -6.02 3.28 -3.90
N ASN A 71 -5.32 2.15 -3.72
CA ASN A 71 -5.94 0.83 -3.58
C ASN A 71 -6.16 0.40 -2.11
N ILE A 72 -5.42 0.93 -1.13
CA ILE A 72 -5.56 0.52 0.28
C ILE A 72 -6.61 1.37 1.02
N VAL A 73 -6.89 2.60 0.56
CA VAL A 73 -7.58 3.59 1.42
C VAL A 73 -9.11 3.48 1.42
N ASN A 74 -9.76 2.94 0.36
CA ASN A 74 -11.23 3.01 0.28
C ASN A 74 -11.96 1.73 0.68
N ASP A 75 -11.64 0.58 0.10
CA ASP A 75 -12.43 -0.64 0.35
C ASP A 75 -12.02 -1.37 1.65
N GLU A 76 -10.73 -1.50 1.93
CA GLU A 76 -10.26 -2.23 3.12
C GLU A 76 -10.56 -1.46 4.42
N LEU A 77 -10.45 -0.12 4.41
CA LEU A 77 -10.75 0.71 5.57
C LEU A 77 -12.25 0.72 5.88
N ALA A 78 -13.10 0.79 4.86
CA ALA A 78 -14.56 0.72 5.02
C ALA A 78 -14.99 -0.66 5.53
N ALA A 79 -14.44 -1.74 4.97
CA ALA A 79 -14.70 -3.11 5.44
C ALA A 79 -14.24 -3.31 6.90
N PHE A 80 -13.07 -2.79 7.28
CA PHE A 80 -12.58 -2.87 8.65
C PHE A 80 -13.46 -2.06 9.63
N GLN A 81 -13.94 -0.88 9.24
CA GLN A 81 -14.87 -0.10 10.07
C GLN A 81 -16.21 -0.82 10.26
N HIS A 82 -16.74 -1.43 9.19
CA HIS A 82 -17.96 -2.23 9.26
C HIS A 82 -17.81 -3.42 10.23
N LEU A 83 -16.73 -4.19 10.09
CA LEU A 83 -16.40 -5.31 10.99
C LEU A 83 -16.28 -4.87 12.46
N LYS A 84 -15.70 -3.69 12.71
CA LYS A 84 -15.56 -3.13 14.06
C LYS A 84 -16.93 -2.77 14.67
N GLN A 85 -17.85 -2.23 13.85
CA GLN A 85 -19.22 -1.92 14.27
C GLN A 85 -20.02 -3.20 14.56
N GLU A 86 -19.95 -4.20 13.68
CA GLU A 86 -20.61 -5.50 13.90
C GLU A 86 -20.11 -6.19 15.17
N LEU A 87 -18.80 -6.15 15.45
CA LEU A 87 -18.23 -6.70 16.67
C LEU A 87 -18.76 -5.99 17.93
N ALA A 88 -18.91 -4.67 17.87
CA ALA A 88 -19.45 -3.89 18.99
C ALA A 88 -20.94 -4.25 19.24
N ALA A 89 -21.74 -4.29 18.18
CA ALA A 89 -23.15 -4.68 18.25
C ALA A 89 -23.32 -6.12 18.77
N SER A 90 -22.47 -7.05 18.34
CA SER A 90 -22.50 -8.44 18.81
C SER A 90 -22.20 -8.53 20.31
N LYS A 91 -21.22 -7.77 20.82
CA LYS A 91 -20.90 -7.73 22.26
C LYS A 91 -22.06 -7.16 23.08
N GLU A 92 -22.69 -6.09 22.60
CA GLU A 92 -23.85 -5.49 23.27
C GLU A 92 -25.04 -6.47 23.32
N LEU A 93 -25.29 -7.19 22.23
CA LEU A 93 -26.32 -8.22 22.16
C LEU A 93 -26.04 -9.35 23.16
N VAL A 94 -24.78 -9.81 23.25
CA VAL A 94 -24.38 -10.85 24.20
C VAL A 94 -24.62 -10.42 25.65
N GLU A 95 -24.26 -9.19 26.01
CA GLU A 95 -24.49 -8.69 27.38
C GLU A 95 -25.99 -8.53 27.68
N THR A 96 -26.78 -8.09 26.69
CA THR A 96 -28.24 -8.01 26.81
C THR A 96 -28.86 -9.39 27.05
N LEU A 97 -28.47 -10.40 26.27
CA LEU A 97 -28.96 -11.77 26.41
C LEU A 97 -28.57 -12.37 27.77
N LYS A 98 -27.35 -12.12 28.24
CA LYS A 98 -26.92 -12.54 29.59
C LYS A 98 -27.76 -11.88 30.68
N SER A 99 -28.09 -10.60 30.54
CA SER A 99 -28.97 -9.91 31.48
C SER A 99 -30.36 -10.54 31.50
N GLN A 100 -30.95 -10.79 30.33
CA GLN A 100 -32.25 -11.43 30.22
C GLN A 100 -32.30 -12.84 30.84
N LEU A 101 -31.21 -13.61 30.71
CA LEU A 101 -31.08 -14.91 31.38
C LEU A 101 -31.12 -14.76 32.90
N ARG A 102 -30.31 -13.85 33.46
CA ARG A 102 -30.30 -13.57 34.91
C ARG A 102 -31.68 -13.14 35.42
N ASP A 103 -32.38 -12.31 34.66
CA ASP A 103 -33.72 -11.86 35.02
C ASP A 103 -34.72 -13.02 35.00
N LYS A 104 -34.64 -13.91 34.00
CA LYS A 104 -35.47 -15.13 33.92
C LYS A 104 -35.21 -16.07 35.09
N ASP A 105 -33.95 -16.32 35.44
CA ASP A 105 -33.59 -17.17 36.59
C ASP A 105 -34.14 -16.59 37.89
N ARG A 106 -34.04 -15.26 38.06
CA ARG A 106 -34.59 -14.57 39.23
C ARG A 106 -36.12 -14.65 39.30
N ILE A 107 -36.82 -14.56 38.16
CA ILE A 107 -38.27 -14.75 38.11
C ILE A 107 -38.64 -16.19 38.51
N ILE A 108 -37.90 -17.19 38.01
CA ILE A 108 -38.12 -18.60 38.36
C ILE A 108 -37.92 -18.81 39.87
N ASP A 109 -36.86 -18.26 40.45
CA ASP A 109 -36.60 -18.33 41.90
C ASP A 109 -37.74 -17.70 42.72
N LEU A 110 -38.28 -16.56 42.28
CA LEU A 110 -39.38 -15.88 42.95
C LEU A 110 -40.69 -16.69 42.86
N LEU A 111 -40.99 -17.26 41.69
CA LEU A 111 -42.16 -18.11 41.50
C LEU A 111 -42.04 -19.43 42.26
N GLY A 112 -40.85 -20.03 42.31
CA GLY A 112 -40.57 -21.24 43.09
C GLY A 112 -40.68 -21.02 44.60
N LYS A 113 -40.38 -19.81 45.08
CA LYS A 113 -40.57 -19.41 46.49
C LYS A 113 -42.02 -19.06 46.84
N ALA A 114 -42.82 -18.60 45.88
CA ALA A 114 -44.22 -18.24 46.10
C ALA A 114 -45.18 -19.44 46.09
N ASN A 115 -44.77 -20.57 45.52
CA ASN A 115 -45.56 -21.81 45.41
C ASN A 115 -45.24 -22.85 46.51
N ASN A 116 -44.47 -22.48 47.54
CA ASN A 116 -44.27 -23.20 48.80
C ASN A 116 -44.72 -22.32 49.97
#